data_AF-A0A0A0DAW9-F1
#
_entry.id   AF-A0A0A0DAW9-F1
#
_cell.length_a   1.000
_cell.length_b   1.000
_cell.length_c   1.000
_cell.angle_alpha   90.00
_cell.angle_beta   90.00
_cell.angle_gamma   90.00
#
_symmetry.space_group_name_H-M   'P 1'
#
loop_
_entity.id
_entity.type
_entity.pdbx_description
1 polymer ?
#
loop_
_entity_poly.entity_id
_entity_poly.type
_entity_poly.pdbx_seq_one_letter_code
_entity_poly.pdbx_strand_id
1 'polypeptide(L)'
;MHRSAWSALLLLSLSGCISGPDHAEQLADDRQKCAEFGFQDGTDAFANCMMKLSTRRQDRAPPDHDTLVKRYRSLSMERRGDDRYPVCGAAGMDNELDISTGKWVGPDCQMEPD
;
A
#
# COMPACT_ATOMS: atom_id res chain seq x y z
N MET A 1 -7.82 -53.62 21.37
CA MET A 1 -8.68 -53.09 20.28
C MET A 1 -9.04 -51.64 20.58
N HIS A 2 -8.20 -50.67 20.22
CA HIS A 2 -8.65 -49.29 20.05
C HIS A 2 -8.05 -48.78 18.74
N ARG A 3 -8.95 -48.68 17.78
CA ARG A 3 -8.71 -48.51 16.36
C ARG A 3 -8.39 -47.05 16.08
N SER A 4 -7.44 -46.88 15.16
CA SER A 4 -7.06 -45.66 14.47
C SER A 4 -8.21 -44.66 14.34
N ALA A 5 -8.10 -43.53 15.04
CA ALA A 5 -9.02 -42.41 14.90
C ALA A 5 -8.28 -41.06 14.88
N TRP A 6 -7.02 -41.04 14.44
CA TRP A 6 -6.22 -39.83 14.25
C TRP A 6 -5.80 -39.68 12.78
N SER A 7 -6.76 -39.66 11.85
CA SER A 7 -6.44 -39.46 10.42
C SER A 7 -7.45 -38.61 9.66
N ALA A 8 -8.32 -37.86 10.33
CA ALA A 8 -9.35 -37.06 9.66
C ALA A 8 -9.25 -35.55 9.93
N LEU A 9 -8.05 -35.01 10.11
CA LEU A 9 -7.86 -33.56 10.36
C LEU A 9 -6.78 -32.91 9.49
N LEU A 10 -6.59 -33.37 8.25
CA LEU A 10 -5.48 -32.94 7.40
C LEU A 10 -5.88 -32.54 5.96
N LEU A 11 -7.17 -32.26 5.71
CA LEU A 11 -7.67 -31.95 4.36
C LEU A 11 -8.31 -30.57 4.19
N LEU A 12 -8.14 -29.62 5.12
CA LEU A 12 -8.83 -28.32 5.02
C LEU A 12 -7.91 -27.10 5.22
N SER A 13 -6.76 -27.06 4.55
CA SER A 13 -5.90 -25.88 4.55
C SER A 13 -5.12 -25.69 3.24
N LEU A 14 -5.81 -25.68 2.10
CA LEU A 14 -5.26 -25.21 0.81
C LEU A 14 -6.02 -23.98 0.26
N SER A 15 -6.54 -23.11 1.12
CA SER A 15 -7.01 -21.79 0.69
C SER A 15 -5.92 -20.77 0.97
N GLY A 16 -5.16 -20.37 -0.05
CA GLY A 16 -4.25 -19.22 0.13
C GLY A 16 -3.11 -18.98 -0.86
N CYS A 17 -3.12 -19.45 -2.11
CA CYS A 17 -2.31 -18.77 -3.14
C CYS A 17 -3.12 -17.58 -3.67
N ILE A 18 -3.26 -16.54 -2.85
CA ILE A 18 -4.08 -15.36 -3.16
C ILE A 18 -3.32 -14.45 -4.12
N SER A 19 -3.24 -14.86 -5.39
CA SER A 19 -3.33 -13.86 -6.46
C SER A 19 -4.77 -13.38 -6.40
N GLY A 20 -5.00 -12.28 -5.69
CA GLY A 20 -6.36 -11.77 -5.48
C GLY A 20 -7.10 -11.58 -6.81
N PRO A 21 -8.45 -11.62 -6.81
CA PRO A 21 -9.27 -11.38 -8.01
C PRO A 21 -8.85 -10.09 -8.75
N ASP A 22 -8.34 -9.11 -8.02
CA ASP A 22 -7.81 -7.84 -8.50
C ASP A 22 -6.72 -7.97 -9.58
N HIS A 23 -5.82 -8.96 -9.51
CA HIS A 23 -4.74 -9.04 -10.49
C HIS A 23 -5.25 -9.46 -11.87
N ALA A 24 -6.19 -10.42 -11.92
CA ALA A 24 -6.78 -10.87 -13.17
C ALA A 24 -7.61 -9.76 -13.83
N GLU A 25 -8.36 -9.01 -13.02
CA GLU A 25 -9.14 -7.86 -13.46
C GLU A 25 -8.24 -6.73 -13.99
N GLN A 26 -7.17 -6.40 -13.28
CA GLN A 26 -6.19 -5.40 -13.72
C GLN A 26 -5.51 -5.77 -15.05
N LEU A 27 -5.20 -7.05 -15.24
CA LEU A 27 -4.59 -7.52 -16.48
C LEU A 27 -5.59 -7.44 -17.66
N ALA A 28 -6.86 -7.71 -17.41
CA ALA A 28 -7.92 -7.58 -18.42
C ALA A 28 -8.13 -6.10 -18.82
N ASP A 29 -8.19 -5.20 -17.83
CA ASP A 29 -8.29 -3.75 -18.05
C ASP A 29 -7.09 -3.20 -18.84
N ASP A 30 -5.87 -3.67 -18.55
CA ASP A 30 -4.68 -3.28 -19.31
C ASP A 30 -4.69 -3.76 -20.75
N ARG A 31 -5.09 -5.02 -20.96
CA ARG A 31 -5.22 -5.57 -22.31
C ARG A 31 -6.21 -4.76 -23.12
N GLN A 32 -7.35 -4.41 -22.52
CA GLN A 32 -8.36 -3.57 -23.15
C GLN A 32 -7.79 -2.19 -23.51
N LYS A 33 -7.13 -1.50 -22.56
CA LYS A 33 -6.50 -0.19 -22.82
C LYS A 33 -5.48 -0.26 -23.96
N CYS A 34 -4.61 -1.26 -23.97
CA CYS A 34 -3.63 -1.41 -25.03
C CYS A 34 -4.28 -1.69 -26.40
N ALA A 35 -5.35 -2.47 -26.44
CA ALA A 35 -6.12 -2.69 -27.66
C ALA A 35 -6.83 -1.41 -28.14
N GLU A 36 -7.39 -0.60 -27.23
CA GLU A 36 -8.04 0.69 -27.55
C GLU A 36 -7.06 1.71 -28.15
N PHE A 37 -5.79 1.67 -27.75
CA PHE A 37 -4.72 2.47 -28.37
C PHE A 37 -4.28 1.93 -29.75
N GLY A 38 -4.82 0.80 -30.19
CA GLY A 38 -4.54 0.19 -31.51
C GLY A 38 -3.36 -0.77 -31.52
N PHE A 39 -2.80 -1.14 -30.36
CA PHE A 39 -1.77 -2.16 -30.29
C PHE A 39 -2.38 -3.55 -30.51
N GLN A 40 -1.76 -4.36 -31.38
CA GLN A 40 -2.22 -5.72 -31.65
C GLN A 40 -1.63 -6.71 -30.65
N ASP A 41 -2.48 -7.57 -30.08
CA ASP A 41 -2.03 -8.60 -29.15
C ASP A 41 -1.01 -9.56 -29.81
N GLY A 42 -0.04 -10.03 -29.02
CA GLY A 42 1.09 -10.82 -29.52
C GLY A 42 2.22 -10.03 -30.19
N THR A 43 2.13 -8.70 -30.27
CA THR A 43 3.22 -7.84 -30.78
C THR A 43 4.09 -7.26 -29.66
N ASP A 44 5.33 -6.91 -30.00
CA ASP A 44 6.23 -6.20 -29.09
C ASP A 44 5.67 -4.85 -28.64
N ALA A 45 4.92 -4.17 -29.51
CA ALA A 45 4.30 -2.90 -29.18
C ALA A 45 3.23 -3.06 -28.08
N PHE A 46 2.44 -4.14 -28.15
CA PHE A 46 1.46 -4.47 -27.13
C PHE A 46 2.12 -4.88 -25.81
N ALA A 47 3.17 -5.71 -25.85
CA ALA A 47 3.95 -6.06 -24.67
C ALA A 47 4.55 -4.83 -23.97
N ASN A 48 5.08 -3.88 -24.73
CA ASN A 48 5.59 -2.62 -24.21
C ASN A 48 4.49 -1.73 -23.60
N CYS A 49 3.28 -1.71 -24.19
CA CYS A 49 2.14 -1.01 -23.62
C CYS A 49 1.75 -1.61 -22.26
N MET A 50 1.57 -2.93 -22.20
CA MET A 50 1.24 -3.66 -20.97
C MET A 50 2.28 -3.42 -19.88
N MET A 51 3.58 -3.49 -20.23
CA MET A 51 4.67 -3.22 -19.30
C MET A 51 4.62 -1.78 -18.75
N LYS A 52 4.40 -0.77 -19.59
CA LYS A 52 4.30 0.62 -19.12
C LYS A 52 3.12 0.80 -18.16
N LEU A 53 1.98 0.17 -18.44
CA LEU A 53 0.80 0.24 -17.58
C LEU A 53 1.02 -0.50 -16.26
N SER A 54 1.73 -1.63 -16.26
CA SER A 54 2.06 -2.35 -15.02
C SER A 54 3.03 -1.54 -14.15
N THR A 55 4.08 -0.96 -14.73
CA THR A 55 5.02 -0.10 -14.00
C THR A 55 4.31 1.13 -13.41
N ARG A 56 3.46 1.81 -14.18
CA ARG A 56 2.70 2.97 -13.66
C ARG A 56 1.79 2.61 -12.48
N ARG A 57 1.31 1.37 -12.41
CA ARG A 57 0.53 0.89 -11.27
C ARG A 57 1.41 0.67 -10.05
N GLN A 58 2.59 0.09 -10.23
CA GLN A 58 3.57 -0.07 -9.15
C GLN A 58 3.97 1.28 -8.57
N ASP A 59 4.14 2.30 -9.43
CA ASP A 59 4.45 3.67 -9.00
C ASP A 59 3.29 4.34 -8.23
N ARG A 60 2.05 3.89 -8.45
CA ARG A 60 0.84 4.39 -7.77
C ARG A 60 0.47 3.60 -6.54
N ALA A 61 1.18 2.52 -6.23
CA ALA A 61 0.96 1.81 -4.97
C ALA A 61 1.17 2.81 -3.81
N PRO A 62 0.29 2.80 -2.78
CA PRO A 62 0.50 3.64 -1.63
C PRO A 62 1.90 3.37 -1.06
N PRO A 63 2.65 4.42 -0.67
CA PRO A 63 3.97 4.25 -0.09
C PRO A 63 3.89 3.35 1.14
N ASP A 64 4.93 2.55 1.35
CA ASP A 64 5.08 1.71 2.54
C ASP A 64 4.96 2.55 3.83
N HIS A 65 4.47 1.92 4.90
CA HIS A 65 4.22 2.55 6.20
C HIS A 65 5.44 3.32 6.72
N ASP A 66 6.64 2.73 6.66
CA ASP A 66 7.86 3.39 7.14
C ASP A 66 8.22 4.61 6.29
N THR A 67 7.91 4.54 5.00
CA THR A 67 8.11 5.65 4.06
C THR A 67 7.16 6.81 4.38
N LEU A 68 5.91 6.51 4.73
CA LEU A 68 4.93 7.49 5.18
C LEU A 68 5.37 8.16 6.49
N VAL A 69 5.73 7.38 7.51
CA VAL A 69 6.16 7.91 8.81
C VAL A 69 7.41 8.78 8.66
N LYS A 70 8.40 8.37 7.85
CA LYS A 70 9.59 9.19 7.55
C LYS A 70 9.21 10.52 6.89
N ARG A 71 8.26 10.52 5.96
CA ARG A 71 7.74 11.73 5.31
C ARG A 71 7.02 12.64 6.31
N TYR A 72 6.15 12.10 7.15
CA TYR A 72 5.47 12.90 8.18
C TYR A 72 6.46 13.50 9.16
N ARG A 73 7.46 12.73 9.58
CA ARG A 73 8.56 13.21 10.42
C ARG A 73 9.33 14.35 9.77
N SER A 74 9.75 14.24 8.51
CA SER A 74 10.49 15.31 7.83
C SER A 74 9.66 16.59 7.76
N LEU A 75 8.39 16.46 7.40
CA LEU A 75 7.45 17.57 7.37
C LEU A 75 7.26 18.20 8.76
N SER A 76 7.23 17.41 9.84
CA SER A 76 7.21 17.95 11.22
C SER A 76 8.52 18.66 11.59
N MET A 77 9.67 18.20 11.10
CA MET A 77 10.97 18.80 11.40
C MET A 77 11.24 20.10 10.65
N GLU A 78 10.75 20.25 9.42
CA GLU A 78 10.82 21.51 8.63
C GLU A 78 10.05 22.65 9.30
N ARG A 79 9.08 22.30 10.13
CA ARG A 79 8.17 23.20 10.84
C ARG A 79 8.68 23.65 12.20
N ARG A 80 9.84 23.12 12.61
CA ARG A 80 10.38 23.31 13.96
C ARG A 80 10.91 24.75 14.10
N GLY A 81 10.26 25.55 14.94
CA GLY A 81 10.62 26.95 15.19
C GLY A 81 9.52 27.96 14.91
N ASP A 82 8.34 27.50 14.49
CA ASP A 82 7.12 28.32 14.46
C ASP A 82 6.07 27.66 15.34
N ASP A 83 5.78 28.32 16.45
CA ASP A 83 4.98 27.90 17.59
C ASP A 83 3.50 27.72 17.22
N ARG A 84 3.12 28.16 16.03
CA ARG A 84 1.80 27.94 15.45
C ARG A 84 1.68 26.51 14.87
N TYR A 85 2.77 25.79 14.64
CA TYR A 85 2.72 24.51 13.93
C TYR A 85 2.07 23.36 14.71
N PRO A 86 1.45 22.39 14.00
CA PRO A 86 0.70 21.31 14.60
C PRO A 86 1.48 20.42 15.55
N VAL A 87 0.98 20.26 16.76
CA VAL A 87 1.33 19.11 17.60
C VAL A 87 0.34 17.98 17.27
N CYS A 88 0.82 16.95 16.58
CA CYS A 88 0.07 15.70 16.53
C CYS A 88 -0.01 15.16 17.97
N GLY A 89 -1.13 14.52 18.31
CA GLY A 89 -1.35 13.93 19.62
C GLY A 89 -1.64 12.44 19.53
N ALA A 90 -1.45 11.73 20.65
CA ALA A 90 -1.77 10.31 20.77
C ALA A 90 -3.24 9.97 20.46
N ALA A 91 -4.12 10.97 20.46
CA ALA A 91 -5.55 10.81 20.17
C ALA A 91 -5.86 10.67 18.66
N GLY A 92 -4.94 11.04 17.77
CA GLY A 92 -5.14 10.85 16.34
C GLY A 92 -4.85 9.41 15.94
N MET A 93 -5.83 8.73 15.34
CA MET A 93 -5.76 7.30 15.03
C MET A 93 -4.65 6.95 14.02
N ASP A 94 -4.32 7.88 13.13
CA ASP A 94 -3.26 7.73 12.12
C ASP A 94 -1.93 8.37 12.55
N ASN A 95 -1.82 8.76 13.82
CA ASN A 95 -0.61 9.35 14.36
C ASN A 95 0.31 8.27 14.94
N GLU A 96 1.60 8.40 14.70
CA GLU A 96 2.66 7.52 15.20
C GLU A 96 3.58 8.31 16.14
N LEU A 97 4.03 7.69 17.23
CA LEU A 97 5.04 8.30 18.10
C LEU A 97 6.43 8.10 17.51
N ASP A 98 7.07 9.20 17.14
CA ASP A 98 8.51 9.19 16.90
C ASP A 98 9.28 9.02 18.23
N ILE A 99 9.75 7.80 18.48
CA ILE A 99 10.51 7.45 19.69
C ILE A 99 11.86 8.17 19.84
N SER A 100 12.46 8.71 18.76
CA SER A 100 13.75 9.40 18.85
C SER A 100 13.60 10.86 19.28
N THR A 101 12.46 11.48 18.96
CA THR A 101 12.17 12.88 19.31
C THR A 101 11.11 13.03 20.40
N GLY A 102 10.37 11.96 20.71
CA GLY A 102 9.25 11.96 21.64
C GLY A 102 8.02 12.73 21.13
N LYS A 103 7.92 12.98 19.82
CA LYS A 103 6.84 13.74 19.18
C LYS A 103 5.96 12.82 18.34
N TRP A 104 4.65 13.08 18.31
CA TRP A 104 3.76 12.38 17.39
C TRP A 104 3.85 12.97 15.98
N VAL A 105 3.65 12.14 14.96
CA VAL A 105 3.65 12.50 13.53
C VAL A 105 2.46 11.83 12.84
N GLY A 106 1.85 12.47 11.84
CA GLY A 106 0.69 11.89 11.15
C GLY A 106 0.19 12.76 9.99
N PRO A 107 -0.81 12.28 9.22
CA PRO A 107 -1.36 12.97 8.05
C PRO A 107 -2.10 14.28 8.38
N ASP A 108 -2.88 14.27 9.47
CA ASP A 108 -3.86 15.33 9.77
C ASP A 108 -3.47 16.17 10.99
N CYS A 109 -2.17 16.38 11.19
CA CYS A 109 -1.73 17.21 12.29
C CYS A 109 -2.24 18.65 12.09
N GLN A 110 -3.03 19.15 13.05
CA GLN A 110 -3.59 20.50 13.04
C GLN A 110 -2.83 21.45 13.95
N MET A 111 -2.74 22.72 13.54
CA MET A 111 -2.11 23.81 14.30
C MET A 111 -2.70 23.86 15.71
N GLU A 112 -1.88 24.08 16.73
CA GLU A 112 -2.42 24.31 18.07
C GLU A 112 -3.23 25.62 18.04
N PRO A 113 -4.49 25.64 18.50
CA PRO A 113 -5.28 26.87 18.54
C PRO A 113 -4.63 27.88 19.51
N ASP A 114 -4.68 29.16 19.15
CA ASP A 114 -4.14 30.29 19.93
C ASP A 114 -4.63 30.32 21.39
#